data_AF-A0A3S3R3V1-F1
#
_entry.id   AF-A0A3S3R3V1-F1
#
_cell.length_a   1.000
_cell.length_b   1.000
_cell.length_c   1.000
_cell.angle_alpha   90.00
_cell.angle_beta   90.00
_cell.angle_gamma   90.00
#
_symmetry.space_group_name_H-M   'P 1'
#
loop_
_entity.id
_entity.type
_entity.pdbx_description
1 polymer ?
#
loop_
_entity_poly.entity_id
_entity_poly.type
_entity_poly.pdbx_seq_one_letter_code
_entity_poly.pdbx_strand_id
1 'polypeptide(L)'
;VSRLHSGEIVYLMVGKFQQLIQAFHLPSYLGMRFFNVLLFSALVIVSLYKVNFRFFLLPLLLSPQVWYVFSYFNSDALSTFVSLIAAYQLAVEKSALNVLLRGGYEHKKHSWTAACLLGILFGLLLLQKMNFYFLYVFFLFYFIWKLWMDGRRWTRKTVYRFCAVVLIGASLFAAFRGVDSWVNDFNKKELIFEARKKYAKELYNPNTPIDKLHAYLYMKERGKTLRQLFQQDRFGEKLFRSSFGVYGYTQYSGSFSYCNNVRAIALLLLLSLLLSIIRRGGLSGNILMTFSMGWAFFLFAGLVHHAWTGDFQAQGRYLLPVLPMFAILFYHAQRILIKPLFYTLFFLLFSFSMYNFIFVGLREIGKVAG
;
A
#
# COMPACT_ATOMS: atom_id res chain seq x y z
N VAL A 1 18.79 3.80 11.14
CA VAL A 1 17.67 4.55 11.76
C VAL A 1 16.65 3.55 12.24
N SER A 2 16.28 3.58 13.54
CA SER A 2 15.23 2.70 14.05
C SER A 2 13.90 2.98 13.34
N ARG A 3 13.15 1.92 13.04
CA ARG A 3 11.81 2.01 12.46
C ARG A 3 10.82 2.71 13.40
N LEU A 4 11.08 2.71 14.71
CA LEU A 4 10.24 3.40 15.69
C LEU A 4 10.23 4.93 15.50
N HIS A 5 11.24 5.50 14.84
CA HIS A 5 11.29 6.94 14.61
C HIS A 5 10.37 7.40 13.47
N SER A 6 9.86 6.51 12.61
CA SER A 6 9.05 6.91 11.43
C SER A 6 7.68 7.48 11.80
N GLY A 7 7.21 7.23 13.03
CA GLY A 7 5.89 7.65 13.49
C GLY A 7 4.74 6.85 12.86
N GLU A 8 5.02 5.65 12.36
CA GLU A 8 4.00 4.73 11.84
C GLU A 8 3.22 4.10 12.99
N ILE A 9 1.87 4.21 12.96
CA ILE A 9 1.00 3.76 14.07
C ILE A 9 1.07 2.25 14.35
N VAL A 10 1.50 1.46 13.36
CA VAL A 10 1.58 -0.01 13.47
C VAL A 10 2.42 -0.47 14.65
N TYR A 11 3.49 0.24 15.00
CA TYR A 11 4.38 -0.18 16.08
C TYR A 11 3.71 -0.03 17.44
N LEU A 12 2.87 0.99 17.62
CA LEU A 12 2.03 1.11 18.82
C LEU A 12 0.96 0.01 18.85
N MET A 13 0.28 -0.21 17.73
CA MET A 13 -0.80 -1.20 17.64
C MET A 13 -0.29 -2.62 17.92
N VAL A 14 0.85 -3.01 17.35
CA VAL A 14 1.42 -4.34 17.58
C VAL A 14 1.87 -4.51 19.03
N GLY A 15 2.44 -3.46 19.66
CA GLY A 15 2.84 -3.52 21.06
C GLY A 15 1.64 -3.75 21.99
N LYS A 16 0.53 -3.06 21.74
CA LYS A 16 -0.74 -3.29 22.47
C LYS A 16 -1.33 -4.66 22.17
N PHE A 17 -1.27 -5.10 20.91
CA PHE A 17 -1.72 -6.44 20.54
C PHE A 17 -0.92 -7.54 21.27
N GLN A 18 0.41 -7.41 21.35
CA GLN A 18 1.25 -8.37 22.07
C GLN A 18 0.89 -8.46 23.56
N GLN A 19 0.54 -7.35 24.20
CA GLN A 19 0.04 -7.37 25.58
C GLN A 19 -1.26 -8.18 25.70
N LEU A 20 -2.17 -8.06 24.75
CA LEU A 20 -3.45 -8.79 24.75
C LEU A 20 -3.25 -10.30 24.56
N ILE A 21 -2.30 -10.72 23.72
CA ILE A 21 -2.05 -12.13 23.42
C ILE A 21 -0.97 -12.76 24.30
N GLN A 22 -0.46 -12.04 25.30
CA GLN A 22 0.62 -12.51 26.17
C GLN A 22 0.25 -13.83 26.88
N ALA A 23 -1.02 -14.03 27.21
CA ALA A 23 -1.53 -15.24 27.84
C ALA A 23 -1.29 -16.52 27.01
N PHE A 24 -1.10 -16.40 25.69
CA PHE A 24 -0.81 -17.55 24.82
C PHE A 24 0.66 -17.97 24.84
N HIS A 25 1.55 -17.26 25.57
CA HIS A 25 2.97 -17.59 25.72
C HIS A 25 3.72 -17.80 24.39
N LEU A 26 3.27 -17.13 23.32
CA LEU A 26 3.88 -17.22 22.00
C LEU A 26 5.22 -16.47 21.99
N PRO A 27 6.24 -16.97 21.26
CA PRO A 27 7.45 -16.21 21.02
C PRO A 27 7.13 -14.83 20.41
N SER A 28 7.82 -13.78 20.86
CA SER A 28 7.50 -12.39 20.48
C SER A 28 7.41 -12.18 18.97
N TYR A 29 8.32 -12.78 18.19
CA TYR A 29 8.28 -12.66 16.72
C TYR A 29 7.02 -13.28 16.13
N LEU A 30 6.54 -14.40 16.69
CA LEU A 30 5.35 -15.10 16.21
C LEU A 30 4.10 -14.28 16.53
N GLY A 31 4.02 -13.70 17.74
CA GLY A 31 2.95 -12.78 18.11
C GLY A 31 2.85 -11.57 17.16
N MET A 32 3.98 -10.96 16.78
CA MET A 32 3.97 -9.87 15.80
C MET A 32 3.54 -10.31 14.39
N ARG A 33 3.89 -11.53 13.97
CA ARG A 33 3.43 -12.09 12.69
C ARG A 33 1.92 -12.33 12.70
N PHE A 34 1.39 -12.86 13.80
CA PHE A 34 -0.05 -13.09 13.96
C PHE A 34 -0.87 -11.82 13.78
N PHE A 35 -0.37 -10.66 14.22
CA PHE A 35 -1.03 -9.38 13.96
C PHE A 35 -1.28 -9.15 12.45
N ASN A 36 -0.28 -9.36 11.60
CA ASN A 36 -0.42 -9.19 10.16
C ASN A 36 -1.33 -10.27 9.54
N VAL A 37 -1.25 -11.51 10.02
CA VAL A 37 -2.16 -12.58 9.59
C VAL A 37 -3.61 -12.21 9.91
N LEU A 38 -3.90 -11.66 11.09
CA LEU A 38 -5.24 -11.21 11.47
C LEU A 38 -5.77 -10.09 10.57
N LEU A 39 -4.92 -9.15 10.17
CA LEU A 39 -5.30 -8.12 9.19
C LEU A 39 -5.70 -8.74 7.85
N PHE A 40 -4.93 -9.73 7.37
CA PHE A 40 -5.27 -10.46 6.15
C PHE A 40 -6.58 -11.24 6.29
N SER A 41 -6.75 -11.97 7.40
CA SER A 41 -7.99 -12.69 7.71
C SER A 41 -9.20 -11.75 7.76
N ALA A 42 -9.05 -10.56 8.34
CA ALA A 42 -10.11 -9.56 8.36
C ALA A 42 -10.51 -9.10 6.94
N LEU A 43 -9.57 -8.91 6.02
CA LEU A 43 -9.88 -8.62 4.60
C LEU A 43 -10.71 -9.74 3.98
N VAL A 44 -10.29 -10.99 4.18
CA VAL A 44 -11.01 -12.17 3.66
C VAL A 44 -12.42 -12.21 4.23
N ILE A 45 -12.58 -12.07 5.54
CA ILE A 45 -13.89 -12.06 6.22
C ILE A 45 -14.79 -10.96 5.65
N VAL A 46 -14.30 -9.73 5.49
CA VAL A 46 -15.08 -8.63 4.90
C VAL A 46 -15.53 -8.97 3.47
N SER A 47 -14.71 -9.67 2.69
CA SER A 47 -15.05 -10.08 1.32
C SER A 47 -16.14 -11.15 1.25
N LEU A 48 -16.26 -11.98 2.28
CA LEU A 48 -17.35 -12.94 2.42
C LEU A 48 -18.67 -12.20 2.66
N TYR A 49 -18.67 -11.22 3.57
CA TYR A 49 -19.88 -10.44 3.92
C TYR A 49 -20.26 -9.37 2.89
N LYS A 50 -19.29 -8.79 2.18
CA LYS A 50 -19.52 -7.67 1.24
C LYS A 50 -19.06 -8.07 -0.16
N VAL A 51 -20.00 -8.46 -1.01
CA VAL A 51 -19.72 -8.90 -2.39
C VAL A 51 -18.93 -7.84 -3.18
N ASN A 52 -19.29 -6.57 -3.07
CA ASN A 52 -18.57 -5.48 -3.75
C ASN A 52 -17.13 -5.28 -3.21
N PHE A 53 -16.82 -5.73 -2.00
CA PHE A 53 -15.46 -5.65 -1.46
C PHE A 53 -14.50 -6.63 -2.13
N ARG A 54 -15.01 -7.71 -2.74
CA ARG A 54 -14.20 -8.70 -3.47
C ARG A 54 -13.37 -8.05 -4.58
N PHE A 55 -13.89 -7.02 -5.23
CA PHE A 55 -13.19 -6.24 -6.25
C PHE A 55 -11.91 -5.56 -5.72
N PHE A 56 -11.90 -5.19 -4.45
CA PHE A 56 -10.77 -4.53 -3.80
C PHE A 56 -9.69 -5.52 -3.37
N LEU A 57 -10.01 -6.82 -3.31
CA LEU A 57 -9.04 -7.87 -3.02
C LEU A 57 -8.42 -8.47 -4.28
N LEU A 58 -8.98 -8.24 -5.47
CA LEU A 58 -8.43 -8.79 -6.72
C LEU A 58 -6.96 -8.43 -6.95
N PRO A 59 -6.48 -7.20 -6.69
CA PRO A 59 -5.06 -6.89 -6.81
C PRO A 59 -4.17 -7.72 -5.87
N LEU A 60 -4.69 -8.18 -4.72
CA LEU A 60 -3.96 -9.09 -3.83
C LEU A 60 -3.66 -10.42 -4.52
N LEU A 61 -4.54 -10.87 -5.44
CA LEU A 61 -4.41 -12.17 -6.10
C LEU A 61 -3.41 -12.15 -7.26
N LEU A 62 -2.98 -10.98 -7.71
CA LEU A 62 -2.10 -10.83 -8.88
C LEU A 62 -0.63 -11.05 -8.55
N SER A 63 -0.25 -11.03 -7.27
CA SER A 63 1.14 -11.17 -6.88
C SER A 63 1.29 -11.87 -5.53
N PRO A 64 2.19 -12.86 -5.43
CA PRO A 64 2.45 -13.54 -4.17
C PRO A 64 3.21 -12.65 -3.18
N GLN A 65 3.85 -11.58 -3.67
CA GLN A 65 4.53 -10.62 -2.82
C GLN A 65 3.55 -9.94 -1.86
N VAL A 66 2.31 -9.73 -2.30
CA VAL A 66 1.31 -9.06 -1.48
C VAL A 66 0.90 -9.96 -0.31
N TRP A 67 0.71 -11.26 -0.53
CA TRP A 67 0.44 -12.22 0.55
C TRP A 67 1.64 -12.36 1.47
N TYR A 68 2.84 -12.40 0.90
CA TYR A 68 4.08 -12.51 1.65
C TYR A 68 4.26 -11.35 2.64
N VAL A 69 3.86 -10.13 2.28
CA VAL A 69 3.88 -8.98 3.20
C VAL A 69 3.00 -9.20 4.44
N PHE A 70 1.94 -10.00 4.36
CA PHE A 70 1.14 -10.35 5.54
C PHE A 70 1.71 -11.51 6.37
N SER A 71 2.69 -12.27 5.87
CA SER A 71 3.23 -13.45 6.57
C SER A 71 4.36 -13.13 7.56
N TYR A 72 4.97 -11.95 7.47
CA TYR A 72 5.99 -11.46 8.40
C TYR A 72 5.63 -10.08 8.94
N PHE A 73 6.22 -9.69 10.09
CA PHE A 73 5.95 -8.39 10.68
C PHE A 73 6.61 -7.24 9.88
N ASN A 74 5.79 -6.30 9.45
CA ASN A 74 6.16 -5.05 8.79
C ASN A 74 4.97 -4.08 8.81
N SER A 75 5.23 -2.82 8.49
CA SER A 75 4.20 -1.77 8.43
C SER A 75 3.40 -1.74 7.13
N ASP A 76 3.93 -2.34 6.07
CA ASP A 76 3.30 -2.35 4.76
C ASP A 76 1.97 -3.13 4.79
N ALA A 77 1.86 -4.19 5.59
CA ALA A 77 0.62 -4.95 5.79
C ALA A 77 -0.55 -4.10 6.32
N LEU A 78 -0.32 -3.33 7.40
CA LEU A 78 -1.33 -2.40 7.93
C LEU A 78 -1.65 -1.30 6.91
N SER A 79 -0.63 -0.78 6.22
CA SER A 79 -0.83 0.25 5.21
C SER A 79 -1.72 -0.25 4.07
N THR A 80 -1.47 -1.47 3.56
CA THR A 80 -2.31 -2.12 2.54
C THR A 80 -3.71 -2.39 3.06
N PHE A 81 -3.86 -2.93 4.28
CA PHE A 81 -5.15 -3.17 4.92
C PHE A 81 -6.02 -1.90 4.98
N VAL A 82 -5.51 -0.84 5.61
CA VAL A 82 -6.23 0.42 5.79
C VAL A 82 -6.56 1.06 4.44
N SER A 83 -5.62 1.01 3.49
CA SER A 83 -5.79 1.60 2.17
C SER A 83 -6.87 0.91 1.34
N LEU A 84 -6.98 -0.43 1.38
CA LEU A 84 -8.02 -1.17 0.66
C LEU A 84 -9.41 -0.91 1.27
N ILE A 85 -9.51 -0.85 2.60
CA ILE A 85 -10.76 -0.50 3.28
C ILE A 85 -11.16 0.94 2.92
N ALA A 86 -10.22 1.90 2.95
CA ALA A 86 -10.48 3.29 2.56
C ALA A 86 -10.92 3.41 1.10
N ALA A 87 -10.26 2.70 0.18
CA ALA A 87 -10.65 2.64 -1.23
C ALA A 87 -12.09 2.13 -1.41
N TYR A 88 -12.47 1.07 -0.69
CA TYR A 88 -13.85 0.57 -0.69
C TYR A 88 -14.84 1.60 -0.15
N GLN A 89 -14.51 2.28 0.96
CA GLN A 89 -15.35 3.33 1.53
C GLN A 89 -15.57 4.47 0.55
N LEU A 90 -14.53 4.88 -0.18
CA LEU A 90 -14.63 5.94 -1.18
C LEU A 90 -15.44 5.50 -2.40
N ALA A 91 -15.19 4.32 -2.95
CA ALA A 91 -15.73 3.95 -4.26
C ALA A 91 -17.13 3.34 -4.24
N VAL A 92 -17.45 2.45 -3.30
CA VAL A 92 -18.69 1.67 -3.34
C VAL A 92 -19.87 2.49 -2.82
N GLU A 93 -20.95 2.59 -3.59
CA GLU A 93 -22.13 3.38 -3.21
C GLU A 93 -22.80 2.93 -1.90
N LYS A 94 -22.80 1.62 -1.64
CA LYS A 94 -23.35 1.01 -0.42
C LYS A 94 -22.34 0.98 0.75
N SER A 95 -21.19 1.64 0.62
CA SER A 95 -20.22 1.75 1.71
C SER A 95 -20.75 2.63 2.84
N ALA A 96 -20.18 2.48 4.04
CA ALA A 96 -20.60 3.26 5.20
C ALA A 96 -20.44 4.77 4.96
N LEU A 97 -19.36 5.19 4.28
CA LEU A 97 -19.14 6.60 3.93
C LEU A 97 -20.22 7.12 2.98
N ASN A 98 -20.50 6.40 1.89
CA ASN A 98 -21.48 6.87 0.91
C ASN A 98 -22.90 6.86 1.47
N VAL A 99 -23.25 5.86 2.28
CA VAL A 99 -24.54 5.82 3.02
C VAL A 99 -24.64 6.99 3.99
N LEU A 100 -23.58 7.30 4.75
CA LEU A 100 -23.55 8.43 5.68
C LEU A 100 -23.80 9.76 4.96
N LEU A 101 -23.12 9.98 3.83
CA LEU A 101 -23.23 11.20 3.02
C LEU A 101 -24.59 11.32 2.31
N ARG A 102 -25.24 10.20 1.97
CA ARG A 102 -26.57 10.14 1.33
C ARG A 102 -27.73 10.40 2.27
N GLY A 103 -27.52 10.46 3.58
CA GLY A 103 -28.65 10.58 4.52
C GLY A 103 -29.08 9.24 5.14
N GLY A 104 -28.57 8.11 4.65
CA GLY A 104 -29.20 6.78 4.84
C GLY A 104 -29.17 6.17 6.24
N TYR A 105 -28.61 6.86 7.24
CA TYR A 105 -28.80 6.48 8.64
C TYR A 105 -29.97 7.28 9.21
N GLU A 106 -31.14 6.65 9.26
CA GLU A 106 -32.37 7.24 9.81
C GLU A 106 -32.20 7.57 11.31
N HIS A 107 -31.47 6.73 12.05
CA HIS A 107 -31.14 6.98 13.45
C HIS A 107 -29.82 7.73 13.65
N LYS A 108 -29.87 8.82 14.43
CA LYS A 108 -28.72 9.69 14.76
C LYS A 108 -27.53 8.92 15.37
N LYS A 109 -27.79 7.91 16.20
CA LYS A 109 -26.75 7.08 16.84
C LYS A 109 -25.89 6.33 15.82
N HIS A 110 -26.50 5.69 14.83
CA HIS A 110 -25.79 4.95 13.77
C HIS A 110 -24.98 5.88 12.85
N SER A 111 -25.49 7.11 12.62
CA SER A 111 -24.76 8.13 11.88
C SER A 111 -23.45 8.54 12.57
N TRP A 112 -23.45 8.70 13.90
CA TRP A 112 -22.25 9.08 14.65
C TRP A 112 -21.25 7.93 14.79
N THR A 113 -21.72 6.70 15.02
CA THR A 113 -20.81 5.53 15.04
C THR A 113 -20.12 5.36 13.69
N ALA A 114 -20.83 5.55 12.58
CA ALA A 114 -20.25 5.52 11.24
C ALA A 114 -19.23 6.64 11.05
N ALA A 115 -19.56 7.88 11.46
CA ALA A 115 -18.64 9.01 11.38
C ALA A 115 -17.34 8.78 12.18
N CYS A 116 -17.46 8.26 13.40
CA CYS A 116 -16.30 7.92 14.24
C CYS A 116 -15.42 6.84 13.62
N LEU A 117 -16.00 5.72 13.18
CA LEU A 117 -15.23 4.62 12.57
C LEU A 117 -14.54 5.05 11.27
N LEU A 118 -15.21 5.86 10.44
CA LEU A 118 -14.63 6.43 9.22
C LEU A 118 -13.54 7.45 9.54
N GLY A 119 -13.76 8.30 10.54
CA GLY A 119 -12.75 9.25 11.01
C GLY A 119 -11.50 8.54 11.51
N ILE A 120 -11.65 7.49 12.31
CA ILE A 120 -10.53 6.63 12.75
C ILE A 120 -9.84 5.99 11.55
N LEU A 121 -10.59 5.43 10.59
CA LEU A 121 -10.02 4.82 9.38
C LEU A 121 -9.14 5.82 8.60
N PHE A 122 -9.66 7.03 8.33
CA PHE A 122 -8.91 8.06 7.60
C PHE A 122 -7.77 8.66 8.42
N GLY A 123 -7.91 8.78 9.75
CA GLY A 123 -6.83 9.17 10.64
C GLY A 123 -5.70 8.14 10.67
N LEU A 124 -6.04 6.85 10.74
CA LEU A 124 -5.08 5.75 10.60
C LEU A 124 -4.40 5.78 9.24
N LEU A 125 -5.14 6.11 8.18
CA LEU A 125 -4.57 6.25 6.83
C LEU A 125 -3.45 7.30 6.81
N LEU A 126 -3.62 8.45 7.49
CA LEU A 126 -2.60 9.51 7.61
C LEU A 126 -1.39 9.14 8.48
N LEU A 127 -1.52 8.12 9.34
CA LEU A 127 -0.44 7.61 10.20
C LEU A 127 0.32 6.43 9.60
N GLN A 128 0.15 6.19 8.29
CA GLN A 128 0.88 5.17 7.55
C GLN A 128 2.25 5.68 7.08
N LYS A 129 3.00 4.79 6.42
CA LYS A 129 4.32 5.05 5.85
C LYS A 129 4.27 6.13 4.76
N MET A 130 5.34 6.92 4.65
CA MET A 130 5.42 8.05 3.72
C MET A 130 5.13 7.71 2.25
N ASN A 131 5.51 6.51 1.76
CA ASN A 131 5.22 6.13 0.38
C ASN A 131 3.70 5.98 0.10
N PHE A 132 2.88 5.75 1.13
CA PHE A 132 1.43 5.74 1.00
C PHE A 132 0.82 7.14 0.91
N TYR A 133 1.57 8.22 1.15
CA TYR A 133 1.03 9.58 1.05
C TYR A 133 0.64 9.94 -0.39
N PHE A 134 1.30 9.32 -1.39
CA PHE A 134 0.87 9.38 -2.79
C PHE A 134 -0.59 8.96 -2.95
N LEU A 135 -1.06 7.98 -2.17
CA LEU A 135 -2.44 7.51 -2.25
C LEU A 135 -3.46 8.57 -1.78
N TYR A 136 -3.09 9.47 -0.86
CA TYR A 136 -4.04 10.45 -0.32
C TYR A 136 -4.44 11.46 -1.37
N VAL A 137 -3.45 11.91 -2.16
CA VAL A 137 -3.69 12.81 -3.28
C VAL A 137 -4.53 12.10 -4.33
N PHE A 138 -4.24 10.83 -4.64
CA PHE A 138 -5.08 10.02 -5.51
C PHE A 138 -6.52 9.92 -4.99
N PHE A 139 -6.73 9.64 -3.70
CA PHE A 139 -8.05 9.56 -3.09
C PHE A 139 -8.80 10.90 -3.13
N LEU A 140 -8.11 12.02 -2.93
CA LEU A 140 -8.71 13.35 -3.06
C LEU A 140 -9.21 13.59 -4.47
N PHE A 141 -8.36 13.38 -5.48
CA PHE A 141 -8.76 13.52 -6.89
C PHE A 141 -9.86 12.54 -7.29
N TYR A 142 -9.77 11.29 -6.85
CA TYR A 142 -10.81 10.29 -7.06
C TYR A 142 -12.13 10.74 -6.43
N PHE A 143 -12.09 11.29 -5.22
CA PHE A 143 -13.28 11.82 -4.55
C PHE A 143 -13.88 12.99 -5.33
N ILE A 144 -13.07 13.94 -5.80
CA ILE A 144 -13.52 15.05 -6.65
C ILE A 144 -14.16 14.54 -7.94
N TRP A 145 -13.49 13.61 -8.65
CA TRP A 145 -14.01 12.97 -9.85
C TRP A 145 -15.36 12.29 -9.58
N LYS A 146 -15.48 11.60 -8.45
CA LYS A 146 -16.72 10.94 -8.04
C LYS A 146 -17.82 11.96 -7.77
N LEU A 147 -17.52 13.09 -7.12
CA LEU A 147 -18.52 14.13 -6.88
C LEU A 147 -19.04 14.75 -8.17
N TRP A 148 -18.15 14.94 -9.16
CA TRP A 148 -18.54 15.36 -10.50
C TRP A 148 -19.46 14.32 -11.17
N MET A 149 -19.12 13.03 -11.05
CA MET A 149 -19.92 11.93 -11.62
C MET A 149 -21.28 11.71 -10.96
N ASP A 150 -21.34 11.77 -9.64
CA ASP A 150 -22.57 11.59 -8.88
C ASP A 150 -23.57 12.74 -9.13
N GLY A 151 -23.11 13.90 -9.65
CA GLY A 151 -23.93 15.09 -9.89
C GLY A 151 -24.68 15.59 -8.65
N ARG A 152 -24.27 15.14 -7.45
CA ARG A 152 -25.08 15.26 -6.25
C ARG A 152 -24.98 16.65 -5.67
N ARG A 153 -26.13 17.27 -5.40
CA ARG A 153 -26.21 18.48 -4.59
C ARG A 153 -25.96 18.15 -3.12
N TRP A 154 -24.93 18.76 -2.54
CA TRP A 154 -24.61 18.59 -1.12
C TRP A 154 -25.55 19.44 -0.27
N THR A 155 -26.26 18.79 0.66
CA THR A 155 -27.07 19.48 1.66
C THR A 155 -26.18 19.94 2.83
N ARG A 156 -26.65 20.92 3.63
CA ARG A 156 -25.97 21.32 4.88
C ARG A 156 -25.68 20.13 5.80
N LYS A 157 -26.61 19.17 5.88
CA LYS A 157 -26.45 17.94 6.69
C LYS A 157 -25.33 17.03 6.15
N THR A 158 -25.22 16.89 4.83
CA THR A 158 -24.14 16.13 4.19
C THR A 158 -22.78 16.75 4.47
N VAL A 159 -22.66 18.07 4.32
CA VAL A 159 -21.44 18.83 4.65
C VAL A 159 -21.04 18.60 6.10
N TYR A 160 -21.97 18.75 7.04
CA TYR A 160 -21.69 18.53 8.47
C TYR A 160 -21.15 17.13 8.77
N ARG A 161 -21.76 16.09 8.20
CA ARG A 161 -21.32 14.70 8.39
C ARG A 161 -19.94 14.44 7.80
N PHE A 162 -19.67 15.02 6.63
CA PHE A 162 -18.35 14.96 6.00
C PHE A 162 -17.30 15.66 6.86
N CYS A 163 -17.57 16.89 7.31
CA CYS A 163 -16.71 17.64 8.21
C CYS A 163 -16.44 16.87 9.52
N ALA A 164 -17.45 16.20 10.09
CA ALA A 164 -17.26 15.39 11.29
C ALA A 164 -16.24 14.25 11.06
N VAL A 165 -16.34 13.52 9.95
CA VAL A 165 -15.37 12.46 9.59
C VAL A 165 -13.97 13.04 9.45
N VAL A 166 -13.83 14.16 8.73
CA VAL A 166 -12.54 14.83 8.51
C VAL A 166 -11.94 15.32 9.83
N LEU A 167 -12.72 15.98 10.68
CA LEU A 167 -12.26 16.50 11.96
C LEU A 167 -11.83 15.37 12.89
N ILE A 168 -12.58 14.28 13.00
CA ILE A 168 -12.19 13.13 13.84
C ILE A 168 -10.86 12.53 13.35
N GLY A 169 -10.71 12.33 12.04
CA GLY A 169 -9.47 11.81 11.46
C GLY A 169 -8.28 12.75 11.64
N ALA A 170 -8.49 14.05 11.43
CA ALA A 170 -7.48 15.08 11.62
C ALA A 170 -7.07 15.21 13.10
N SER A 171 -8.01 15.16 14.03
CA SER A 171 -7.74 15.16 15.48
C SER A 171 -6.91 13.95 15.90
N LEU A 172 -7.22 12.75 15.39
CA LEU A 172 -6.42 11.56 15.68
C LEU A 172 -4.98 11.71 15.17
N PHE A 173 -4.82 12.18 13.92
CA PHE A 173 -3.50 12.42 13.33
C PHE A 173 -2.72 13.49 14.10
N ALA A 174 -3.36 14.63 14.40
CA ALA A 174 -2.77 15.75 15.11
C ALA A 174 -2.39 15.38 16.55
N ALA A 175 -3.24 14.62 17.26
CA ALA A 175 -2.91 14.15 18.60
C ALA A 175 -1.67 13.25 18.59
N PHE A 176 -1.62 12.27 17.68
CA PHE A 176 -0.49 11.34 17.61
C PHE A 176 0.81 12.03 17.21
N ARG A 177 0.79 12.87 16.16
CA ARG A 177 1.96 13.63 15.72
C ARG A 177 2.35 14.73 16.70
N GLY A 178 1.37 15.32 17.39
CA GLY A 178 1.58 16.33 18.42
C GLY A 178 2.30 15.75 19.62
N VAL A 179 1.84 14.61 20.16
CA VAL A 179 2.51 13.90 21.25
C VAL A 179 3.92 13.45 20.83
N ASP A 180 4.07 12.87 19.64
CA ASP A 180 5.39 12.48 19.10
C ASP A 180 6.33 13.67 18.98
N SER A 181 5.85 14.84 18.55
CA SER A 181 6.67 16.04 18.44
C SER A 181 7.02 16.61 19.82
N TRP A 182 6.04 16.66 20.73
CA TRP A 182 6.21 17.18 22.09
C TRP A 182 7.21 16.36 22.91
N VAL A 183 7.14 15.03 22.86
CA VAL A 183 8.10 14.13 23.55
C VAL A 183 9.53 14.28 23.01
N ASN A 184 9.70 14.78 21.79
CA ASN A 184 10.99 15.00 21.16
C ASN A 184 11.34 16.50 21.07
N ASP A 185 10.79 17.34 21.95
CA ASP A 185 11.04 18.79 22.05
C ASP A 185 10.89 19.54 20.72
N PHE A 186 10.00 19.06 19.84
CA PHE A 186 9.83 19.52 18.47
C PHE A 186 11.11 19.49 17.60
N ASN A 187 12.18 18.83 18.07
CA ASN A 187 13.47 18.74 17.41
C ASN A 187 13.85 17.31 16.97
N LYS A 188 12.84 16.47 16.75
CA LYS A 188 13.00 15.05 16.39
C LYS A 188 13.95 14.82 15.21
N LYS A 189 13.94 15.71 14.21
CA LYS A 189 14.80 15.56 13.01
C LYS A 189 16.29 15.66 13.36
N GLU A 190 16.66 16.64 14.18
CA GLU A 190 18.04 16.82 14.63
C GLU A 190 18.46 15.69 15.58
N LEU A 191 17.59 15.32 16.53
CA LEU A 191 17.84 14.18 17.42
C LEU A 191 18.08 12.88 16.66
N ILE A 192 17.30 12.61 15.59
CA ILE A 192 17.53 11.46 14.71
C ILE A 192 18.87 11.59 13.97
N PHE A 193 19.26 12.78 13.54
CA PHE A 193 20.51 13.01 12.83
C PHE A 193 21.72 12.80 13.75
N GLU A 194 21.70 13.33 14.97
CA GLU A 194 22.71 13.10 15.98
C GLU A 194 22.78 11.63 16.40
N ALA A 195 21.63 10.96 16.55
CA ALA A 195 21.60 9.52 16.79
C ALA A 195 22.21 8.73 15.63
N ARG A 196 22.03 9.16 14.37
CA ARG A 196 22.70 8.52 13.21
C ARG A 196 24.20 8.70 13.29
N LYS A 197 24.71 9.90 13.60
CA LYS A 197 26.16 10.14 13.76
C LYS A 197 26.77 9.25 14.84
N LYS A 198 26.07 9.09 15.96
CA LYS A 198 26.57 8.35 17.12
C LYS A 198 26.54 6.82 16.95
N TYR A 199 25.48 6.28 16.35
CA TYR A 199 25.23 4.83 16.35
C TYR A 199 25.33 4.15 14.99
N ALA A 200 25.41 4.88 13.88
CA ALA A 200 25.55 4.26 12.56
C ALA A 200 26.96 3.67 12.39
N LYS A 201 27.01 2.46 11.82
CA LYS A 201 28.26 1.88 11.30
C LYS A 201 28.87 2.80 10.25
N GLU A 202 30.19 2.78 10.12
CA GLU A 202 30.96 3.66 9.21
C GLU A 202 30.37 3.75 7.80
N LEU A 203 29.97 2.61 7.21
CA LEU A 203 29.37 2.53 5.86
C LEU A 203 28.05 3.30 5.69
N TYR A 204 27.39 3.67 6.79
CA TYR A 204 26.09 4.34 6.81
C TYR A 204 26.11 5.63 7.65
N ASN A 205 27.28 6.05 8.14
CA ASN A 205 27.42 7.21 8.99
C ASN A 205 27.43 8.48 8.13
N PRO A 206 26.59 9.49 8.40
CA PRO A 206 26.54 10.71 7.60
C PRO A 206 27.86 11.52 7.60
N ASN A 207 28.76 11.31 8.57
CA ASN A 207 30.07 11.98 8.62
C ASN A 207 31.14 11.25 7.78
N THR A 208 30.86 10.05 7.30
CA THR A 208 31.81 9.28 6.50
C THR A 208 31.87 9.84 5.07
N PRO A 209 33.07 10.10 4.52
CA PRO A 209 33.24 10.52 3.12
C PRO A 209 32.53 9.58 2.14
N ILE A 210 32.00 10.14 1.04
CA ILE A 210 31.13 9.40 0.12
C ILE A 210 31.80 8.16 -0.47
N ASP A 211 33.10 8.19 -0.73
CA ASP A 211 33.90 7.08 -1.22
C ASP A 211 33.91 5.88 -0.26
N LYS A 212 33.84 6.13 1.05
CA LYS A 212 33.80 5.10 2.11
C LYS A 212 32.40 4.67 2.51
N LEU A 213 31.36 5.39 2.09
CA LEU A 213 29.97 4.98 2.31
C LEU A 213 29.64 3.72 1.50
N HIS A 214 28.56 3.03 1.90
CA HIS A 214 28.04 1.90 1.16
C HIS A 214 27.75 2.26 -0.31
N ALA A 215 28.17 1.41 -1.24
CA ALA A 215 28.17 1.69 -2.69
C ALA A 215 26.79 2.00 -3.30
N TYR A 216 25.73 1.58 -2.61
CA TYR A 216 24.33 1.79 -3.00
C TYR A 216 23.69 3.07 -2.43
N LEU A 217 24.42 3.85 -1.65
CA LEU A 217 23.98 5.16 -1.18
C LEU A 217 24.42 6.27 -2.15
N TYR A 218 23.56 7.27 -2.31
CA TYR A 218 23.85 8.52 -3.04
C TYR A 218 24.42 8.30 -4.45
N MET A 219 23.83 7.38 -5.22
CA MET A 219 24.34 6.99 -6.55
C MET A 219 24.49 8.17 -7.50
N LYS A 220 23.57 9.14 -7.46
CA LYS A 220 23.65 10.39 -8.23
C LYS A 220 24.90 11.20 -7.88
N GLU A 221 25.20 11.36 -6.59
CA GLU A 221 26.35 12.13 -6.11
C GLU A 221 27.68 11.43 -6.45
N ARG A 222 27.66 10.09 -6.56
CA ARG A 222 28.77 9.29 -7.10
C ARG A 222 28.90 9.36 -8.63
N GLY A 223 28.16 10.24 -9.30
CA GLY A 223 28.21 10.42 -10.74
C GLY A 223 27.48 9.36 -11.57
N LYS A 224 26.74 8.43 -10.94
CA LYS A 224 25.96 7.46 -11.72
C LYS A 224 24.77 8.14 -12.41
N THR A 225 24.61 7.86 -13.70
CA THR A 225 23.48 8.35 -14.50
C THR A 225 22.24 7.47 -14.32
N LEU A 226 21.05 8.00 -14.65
CA LEU A 226 19.82 7.20 -14.72
C LEU A 226 19.95 6.03 -15.71
N ARG A 227 20.67 6.22 -16.82
CA ARG A 227 20.91 5.14 -17.79
C ARG A 227 21.65 3.98 -17.15
N GLN A 228 22.69 4.26 -16.37
CA GLN A 228 23.44 3.22 -15.63
C GLN A 228 22.56 2.54 -14.58
N LEU A 229 21.73 3.30 -13.86
CA LEU A 229 20.78 2.75 -12.88
C LEU A 229 19.84 1.68 -13.50
N PHE A 230 19.32 1.94 -14.70
CA PHE A 230 18.42 1.01 -15.38
C PHE A 230 19.14 -0.11 -16.13
N GLN A 231 20.23 0.19 -16.83
CA GLN A 231 20.92 -0.78 -17.71
C GLN A 231 21.94 -1.62 -16.95
N GLN A 232 22.75 -1.01 -16.09
CA GLN A 232 23.83 -1.69 -15.36
C GLN A 232 23.33 -2.23 -14.02
N ASP A 233 22.68 -1.39 -13.20
CA ASP A 233 22.20 -1.81 -11.89
C ASP A 233 20.86 -2.58 -11.95
N ARG A 234 20.27 -2.69 -13.15
CA ARG A 234 19.06 -3.45 -13.48
C ARG A 234 17.88 -3.11 -12.56
N PHE A 235 17.72 -1.82 -12.22
CA PHE A 235 16.72 -1.36 -11.27
C PHE A 235 15.30 -1.87 -11.59
N GLY A 236 14.84 -1.68 -12.83
CA GLY A 236 13.49 -2.07 -13.24
C GLY A 236 13.24 -3.57 -13.12
N GLU A 237 14.24 -4.39 -13.42
CA GLU A 237 14.14 -5.85 -13.28
C GLU A 237 14.11 -6.27 -11.81
N LYS A 238 15.01 -5.75 -10.97
CA LYS A 238 15.01 -6.05 -9.53
C LYS A 238 13.68 -5.67 -8.88
N LEU A 239 13.13 -4.50 -9.26
CA LEU A 239 11.83 -4.04 -8.81
C LEU A 239 10.70 -4.95 -9.28
N PHE A 240 10.70 -5.35 -10.54
CA PHE A 240 9.69 -6.27 -11.09
C PHE A 240 9.75 -7.64 -10.41
N ARG A 241 10.94 -8.26 -10.35
CA ARG A 241 11.11 -9.59 -9.74
C ARG A 241 10.68 -9.58 -8.29
N SER A 242 11.09 -8.56 -7.52
CA SER A 242 10.67 -8.42 -6.12
C SER A 242 9.20 -8.04 -5.93
N SER A 243 8.50 -7.62 -6.98
CA SER A 243 7.06 -7.44 -6.97
C SER A 243 6.28 -8.73 -7.21
N PHE A 244 6.92 -9.80 -7.72
CA PHE A 244 6.22 -10.99 -8.22
C PHE A 244 6.79 -12.35 -7.76
N GLY A 245 7.69 -12.36 -6.77
CA GLY A 245 8.15 -13.63 -6.19
C GLY A 245 9.61 -13.65 -5.76
N VAL A 246 9.99 -12.72 -4.88
CA VAL A 246 11.30 -12.72 -4.22
C VAL A 246 11.11 -12.65 -2.71
N TYR A 247 11.68 -13.61 -2.00
CA TYR A 247 11.44 -13.84 -0.58
C TYR A 247 12.74 -13.87 0.22
N GLY A 248 12.62 -13.83 1.56
CA GLY A 248 13.73 -14.06 2.49
C GLY A 248 14.88 -13.08 2.27
N TYR A 249 14.62 -11.77 2.29
CA TYR A 249 15.65 -10.75 2.03
C TYR A 249 16.38 -10.93 0.69
N THR A 250 15.64 -11.30 -0.35
CA THR A 250 16.14 -11.52 -1.72
C THR A 250 16.96 -12.79 -1.95
N GLN A 251 16.96 -13.71 -0.99
CA GLN A 251 17.64 -15.01 -1.10
C GLN A 251 16.91 -15.97 -2.03
N TYR A 252 15.57 -15.98 -2.00
CA TYR A 252 14.77 -16.94 -2.76
C TYR A 252 14.01 -16.22 -3.86
N SER A 253 14.15 -16.67 -5.11
CA SER A 253 13.48 -16.02 -6.24
C SER A 253 13.02 -17.03 -7.28
N GLY A 254 11.91 -16.72 -7.95
CA GLY A 254 11.50 -17.46 -9.13
C GLY A 254 12.55 -17.42 -10.24
N SER A 255 12.55 -18.45 -11.09
CA SER A 255 13.43 -18.52 -12.26
C SER A 255 13.20 -17.36 -13.22
N PHE A 256 14.19 -17.06 -14.07
CA PHE A 256 14.05 -15.99 -15.07
C PHE A 256 12.89 -16.25 -16.06
N SER A 257 12.69 -17.53 -16.44
CA SER A 257 11.57 -17.92 -17.30
C SER A 257 10.21 -17.63 -16.64
N TYR A 258 10.07 -17.96 -15.35
CA TYR A 258 8.88 -17.60 -14.57
C TYR A 258 8.62 -16.08 -14.60
N CYS A 259 9.63 -15.27 -14.31
CA CYS A 259 9.48 -13.81 -14.30
C CYS A 259 9.13 -13.25 -15.69
N ASN A 260 9.69 -13.81 -16.77
CA ASN A 260 9.35 -13.39 -18.13
C ASN A 260 7.89 -13.69 -18.50
N ASN A 261 7.39 -14.88 -18.13
CA ASN A 261 5.99 -15.26 -18.36
C ASN A 261 5.03 -14.38 -17.56
N VAL A 262 5.32 -14.17 -16.26
CA VAL A 262 4.53 -13.28 -15.41
C VAL A 262 4.50 -11.86 -15.97
N ARG A 263 5.64 -11.34 -16.47
CA ARG A 263 5.71 -10.03 -17.11
C ARG A 263 4.80 -9.95 -18.34
N ALA A 264 4.87 -10.93 -19.24
CA ALA A 264 4.04 -10.96 -20.44
C ALA A 264 2.55 -11.00 -20.08
N ILE A 265 2.15 -11.90 -19.18
CA ILE A 265 0.75 -12.04 -18.74
C ILE A 265 0.26 -10.77 -18.05
N ALA A 266 1.06 -10.17 -17.16
CA ALA A 266 0.70 -8.94 -16.46
C ALA A 266 0.53 -7.75 -17.43
N LEU A 267 1.41 -7.64 -18.43
CA LEU A 267 1.29 -6.61 -19.48
C LEU A 267 0.05 -6.82 -20.35
N LEU A 268 -0.25 -8.06 -20.75
CA LEU A 268 -1.46 -8.38 -21.49
C LEU A 268 -2.72 -8.12 -20.67
N LEU A 269 -2.71 -8.45 -19.38
CA LEU A 269 -3.82 -8.17 -18.46
C LEU A 269 -4.07 -6.67 -18.35
N LEU A 270 -3.00 -5.89 -18.12
CA LEU A 270 -3.07 -4.43 -18.09
C LEU A 270 -3.59 -3.87 -19.42
N LEU A 271 -3.06 -4.32 -20.55
CA LEU A 271 -3.49 -3.89 -21.87
C LEU A 271 -4.98 -4.20 -22.11
N SER A 272 -5.44 -5.40 -21.70
CA SER A 272 -6.85 -5.77 -21.83
C SER A 272 -7.78 -4.87 -21.01
N LEU A 273 -7.35 -4.44 -19.82
CA LEU A 273 -8.08 -3.47 -19.00
C LEU A 273 -8.12 -2.10 -19.68
N LEU A 274 -6.96 -1.59 -20.11
CA LEU A 274 -6.85 -0.28 -20.75
C LEU A 274 -7.67 -0.21 -22.05
N LEU A 275 -7.57 -1.22 -22.91
CA LEU A 275 -8.36 -1.29 -24.15
C LEU A 275 -9.87 -1.37 -23.88
N SER A 276 -10.28 -2.08 -22.82
CA SER A 276 -11.68 -2.13 -22.41
C SER A 276 -12.19 -0.75 -22.03
N ILE A 277 -11.42 0.01 -21.26
CA ILE A 277 -11.79 1.36 -20.81
C ILE A 277 -11.77 2.35 -21.98
N ILE A 278 -10.71 2.35 -22.80
CA ILE A 278 -10.59 3.25 -23.96
C ILE A 278 -11.77 3.09 -24.91
N ARG A 279 -12.18 1.85 -25.18
CA ARG A 279 -13.27 1.55 -26.14
C ARG A 279 -14.67 1.73 -25.56
N ARG A 280 -14.87 1.45 -24.27
CA ARG A 280 -16.22 1.30 -23.68
C ARG A 280 -16.47 2.14 -22.43
N GLY A 281 -15.45 2.81 -21.88
CA GLY A 281 -15.54 3.56 -20.63
C GLY A 281 -15.98 5.01 -20.76
N GLY A 282 -16.06 5.53 -21.98
CA GLY A 282 -16.41 6.93 -22.25
C GLY A 282 -15.44 7.93 -21.60
N LEU A 283 -15.82 9.22 -21.60
CA LEU A 283 -14.98 10.28 -21.04
C LEU A 283 -14.66 10.04 -19.55
N SER A 284 -15.68 9.66 -18.77
CA SER A 284 -15.56 9.41 -17.34
C SER A 284 -14.53 8.31 -17.02
N GLY A 285 -14.67 7.14 -17.65
CA GLY A 285 -13.74 6.02 -17.45
C GLY A 285 -12.32 6.35 -17.93
N ASN A 286 -12.20 7.05 -19.06
CA ASN A 286 -10.91 7.47 -19.60
C ASN A 286 -10.19 8.47 -18.67
N ILE A 287 -10.90 9.44 -18.09
CA ILE A 287 -10.32 10.36 -17.10
C ILE A 287 -9.80 9.58 -15.88
N LEU A 288 -10.61 8.67 -15.33
CA LEU A 288 -10.20 7.87 -14.17
C LEU A 288 -9.00 6.98 -14.48
N MET A 289 -8.97 6.37 -15.66
CA MET A 289 -7.85 5.55 -16.13
C MET A 289 -6.58 6.39 -16.31
N THR A 290 -6.64 7.50 -17.03
CA THR A 290 -5.49 8.40 -17.23
C THR A 290 -4.94 8.89 -15.91
N PHE A 291 -5.82 9.28 -14.98
CA PHE A 291 -5.40 9.70 -13.66
C PHE A 291 -4.75 8.56 -12.86
N SER A 292 -5.34 7.36 -12.85
CA SER A 292 -4.79 6.19 -12.15
C SER A 292 -3.42 5.77 -12.70
N MET A 293 -3.27 5.75 -14.03
CA MET A 293 -2.02 5.40 -14.70
C MET A 293 -0.96 6.49 -14.50
N GLY A 294 -1.33 7.75 -14.65
CA GLY A 294 -0.43 8.88 -14.39
C GLY A 294 0.06 8.90 -12.95
N TRP A 295 -0.82 8.65 -11.99
CA TRP A 295 -0.44 8.65 -10.57
C TRP A 295 0.43 7.44 -10.18
N ALA A 296 0.16 6.26 -10.76
CA ALA A 296 1.04 5.11 -10.63
C ALA A 296 2.44 5.39 -11.23
N PHE A 297 2.50 6.09 -12.37
CA PHE A 297 3.75 6.53 -12.97
C PHE A 297 4.50 7.54 -12.08
N PHE A 298 3.81 8.53 -11.49
CA PHE A 298 4.43 9.47 -10.55
C PHE A 298 5.01 8.76 -9.31
N LEU A 299 4.30 7.78 -8.74
CA LEU A 299 4.82 6.96 -7.66
C LEU A 299 6.10 6.21 -8.08
N PHE A 300 6.07 5.58 -9.27
CA PHE A 300 7.24 4.91 -9.82
C PHE A 300 8.42 5.87 -10.04
N ALA A 301 8.18 7.06 -10.59
CA ALA A 301 9.20 8.08 -10.77
C ALA A 301 9.78 8.55 -9.43
N GLY A 302 8.95 8.74 -8.40
CA GLY A 302 9.40 9.05 -7.04
C GLY A 302 10.28 7.95 -6.46
N LEU A 303 9.95 6.69 -6.71
CA LEU A 303 10.77 5.54 -6.30
C LEU A 303 12.12 5.52 -7.02
N VAL A 304 12.14 5.75 -8.34
CA VAL A 304 13.39 5.86 -9.13
C VAL A 304 14.25 7.00 -8.59
N HIS A 305 13.64 8.16 -8.34
CA HIS A 305 14.35 9.31 -7.78
C HIS A 305 14.99 8.96 -6.43
N HIS A 306 14.22 8.38 -5.50
CA HIS A 306 14.73 7.99 -4.19
C HIS A 306 15.84 6.93 -4.28
N ALA A 307 15.71 5.94 -5.17
CA ALA A 307 16.73 4.92 -5.39
C ALA A 307 18.02 5.50 -5.98
N TRP A 308 17.92 6.60 -6.72
CA TRP A 308 19.05 7.26 -7.36
C TRP A 308 19.75 8.26 -6.43
N THR A 309 19.00 9.01 -5.63
CA THR A 309 19.53 10.09 -4.78
C THR A 309 19.81 9.68 -3.35
N GLY A 310 19.07 8.74 -2.78
CA GLY A 310 19.19 8.35 -1.37
C GLY A 310 19.82 6.98 -1.20
N ASP A 311 19.00 5.95 -1.38
CA ASP A 311 19.37 4.56 -1.12
C ASP A 311 18.76 3.63 -2.18
N PHE A 312 19.63 2.90 -2.88
CA PHE A 312 19.23 1.97 -3.92
C PHE A 312 18.53 0.75 -3.34
N GLN A 313 17.20 0.81 -3.33
CA GLN A 313 16.34 -0.28 -2.89
C GLN A 313 15.24 -0.58 -3.92
N ALA A 314 15.56 -1.42 -4.89
CA ALA A 314 14.63 -1.86 -5.94
C ALA A 314 13.65 -2.94 -5.42
N GLN A 315 12.75 -2.57 -4.49
CA GLN A 315 11.81 -3.50 -3.85
C GLN A 315 10.36 -3.24 -4.24
N GLY A 316 9.68 -4.28 -4.71
CA GLY A 316 8.30 -4.23 -5.19
C GLY A 316 7.28 -3.76 -4.16
N ARG A 317 7.54 -3.99 -2.86
CA ARG A 317 6.66 -3.53 -1.78
C ARG A 317 6.45 -2.01 -1.76
N TYR A 318 7.36 -1.22 -2.35
CA TYR A 318 7.18 0.22 -2.45
C TYR A 318 6.06 0.63 -3.41
N LEU A 319 5.63 -0.28 -4.29
CA LEU A 319 4.51 -0.10 -5.21
C LEU A 319 3.16 -0.58 -4.64
N LEU A 320 3.10 -1.06 -3.39
CA LEU A 320 1.82 -1.44 -2.75
C LEU A 320 0.73 -0.36 -2.78
N PRO A 321 1.03 0.96 -2.73
CA PRO A 321 0.00 2.00 -2.91
C PRO A 321 -0.75 1.94 -4.24
N VAL A 322 -0.20 1.26 -5.26
CA VAL A 322 -0.86 1.06 -6.56
C VAL A 322 -2.08 0.13 -6.44
N LEU A 323 -2.08 -0.81 -5.49
CA LEU A 323 -3.15 -1.78 -5.31
C LEU A 323 -4.55 -1.13 -5.10
N PRO A 324 -4.75 -0.22 -4.13
CA PRO A 324 -6.02 0.48 -3.97
C PRO A 324 -6.41 1.35 -5.16
N MET A 325 -5.45 1.92 -5.90
CA MET A 325 -5.73 2.71 -7.11
C MET A 325 -6.34 1.81 -8.21
N PHE A 326 -5.70 0.67 -8.46
CA PHE A 326 -6.18 -0.30 -9.44
C PHE A 326 -7.45 -1.03 -8.98
N ALA A 327 -7.64 -1.25 -7.69
CA ALA A 327 -8.90 -1.76 -7.13
C ALA A 327 -10.08 -0.85 -7.49
N ILE A 328 -9.92 0.47 -7.32
CA ILE A 328 -10.93 1.46 -7.69
C ILE A 328 -11.17 1.45 -9.20
N LEU A 329 -10.10 1.49 -10.00
CA LEU A 329 -10.21 1.45 -11.46
C LEU A 329 -10.96 0.20 -11.93
N PHE A 330 -10.60 -0.97 -11.37
CA PHE A 330 -11.23 -2.24 -11.69
C PHE A 330 -12.70 -2.27 -11.29
N TYR A 331 -13.04 -1.77 -10.11
CA TYR A 331 -14.42 -1.70 -9.63
C TYR A 331 -15.32 -0.92 -10.61
N HIS A 332 -14.83 0.19 -11.19
CA HIS A 332 -15.58 0.95 -12.18
C HIS A 332 -15.57 0.30 -13.57
N ALA A 333 -14.46 -0.35 -13.94
CA ALA A 333 -14.31 -0.99 -15.25
C ALA A 333 -15.00 -2.37 -15.35
N GLN A 334 -15.41 -2.99 -14.23
CA GLN A 334 -15.87 -4.40 -14.18
C GLN A 334 -16.96 -4.76 -15.21
N ARG A 335 -17.84 -3.82 -15.58
CA ARG A 335 -18.96 -4.06 -16.49
C ARG A 335 -18.56 -3.97 -17.97
N ILE A 336 -17.46 -3.29 -18.26
CA ILE A 336 -17.02 -2.97 -19.62
C ILE A 336 -15.83 -3.81 -20.09
N LEU A 337 -15.32 -4.71 -19.24
CA LEU A 337 -14.18 -5.58 -19.56
C LEU A 337 -14.48 -6.52 -20.73
N ILE A 338 -13.43 -6.82 -21.51
CA ILE A 338 -13.40 -7.97 -22.42
C ILE A 338 -13.27 -9.25 -21.57
N LYS A 339 -14.40 -9.69 -21.00
CA LYS A 339 -14.46 -10.69 -19.92
C LYS A 339 -13.66 -11.97 -20.17
N PRO A 340 -13.79 -12.68 -21.31
CA PRO A 340 -13.09 -13.96 -21.49
C PRO A 340 -11.57 -13.78 -21.44
N LEU A 341 -11.05 -12.80 -22.17
CA LEU A 341 -9.62 -12.50 -22.19
C LEU A 341 -9.12 -12.06 -20.82
N PHE A 342 -9.82 -11.10 -20.19
CA PHE A 342 -9.42 -10.54 -18.90
C PHE A 342 -9.38 -11.63 -17.82
N TYR A 343 -10.43 -12.43 -17.68
CA TYR A 343 -10.50 -13.46 -16.64
C TYR A 343 -9.52 -14.61 -16.87
N THR A 344 -9.27 -15.01 -18.12
CA THR A 344 -8.23 -15.99 -18.44
C THR A 344 -6.85 -15.49 -18.04
N LEU A 345 -6.49 -14.25 -18.43
CA LEU A 345 -5.20 -13.66 -18.06
C LEU A 345 -5.06 -13.48 -16.54
N PHE A 346 -6.14 -13.08 -15.87
CA PHE A 346 -6.18 -12.95 -14.41
C PHE A 346 -5.95 -14.30 -13.73
N PHE A 347 -6.66 -15.35 -14.17
CA PHE A 347 -6.52 -16.69 -13.64
C PHE A 347 -5.13 -17.27 -13.85
N LEU A 348 -4.54 -17.05 -15.04
CA LEU A 348 -3.15 -17.42 -15.30
C LEU A 348 -2.22 -16.71 -14.32
N LEU A 349 -2.33 -15.38 -14.17
CA LEU A 349 -1.45 -14.63 -13.28
C LEU A 349 -1.59 -15.05 -11.81
N PHE A 350 -2.81 -15.35 -11.37
CA PHE A 350 -3.07 -15.93 -10.05
C PHE A 350 -2.43 -17.31 -9.90
N SER A 351 -2.56 -18.18 -10.91
CA SER A 351 -1.96 -19.53 -10.88
C SER A 351 -0.43 -19.48 -10.81
N PHE A 352 0.20 -18.58 -11.57
CA PHE A 352 1.64 -18.32 -11.48
C PHE A 352 2.04 -17.79 -10.09
N SER A 353 1.26 -16.87 -9.53
CA SER A 353 1.47 -16.34 -8.19
C SER A 353 1.39 -17.46 -7.13
N MET A 354 0.38 -18.32 -7.22
CA MET A 354 0.23 -19.48 -6.34
C MET A 354 1.39 -20.46 -6.48
N TYR A 355 1.77 -20.81 -7.71
CA TYR A 355 2.90 -21.68 -7.98
C TYR A 355 4.18 -21.14 -7.33
N ASN A 356 4.49 -19.87 -7.55
CA ASN A 356 5.70 -19.29 -6.99
C ASN A 356 5.67 -19.20 -5.47
N PHE A 357 4.52 -18.84 -4.89
CA PHE A 357 4.40 -18.78 -3.44
C PHE A 357 4.57 -20.16 -2.79
N ILE A 358 3.93 -21.21 -3.32
CA ILE A 358 3.99 -22.56 -2.76
C ILE A 358 5.37 -23.18 -2.97
N PHE A 359 5.83 -23.24 -4.22
CA PHE A 359 7.01 -24.04 -4.58
C PHE A 359 8.34 -23.30 -4.39
N VAL A 360 8.32 -21.97 -4.30
CA VAL A 360 9.52 -21.16 -4.03
C VAL A 360 9.45 -20.51 -2.65
N GLY A 361 8.34 -19.85 -2.33
CA GLY A 361 8.19 -19.17 -1.04
C GLY A 361 8.13 -20.12 0.15
N LEU A 362 7.06 -20.90 0.26
CA LEU A 362 6.81 -21.77 1.41
C LEU A 362 7.85 -22.90 1.55
N ARG A 363 8.25 -23.50 0.42
CA ARG A 363 9.25 -24.57 0.40
C ARG A 363 10.60 -24.15 0.97
N GLU A 364 11.05 -22.94 0.64
CA GLU A 364 12.41 -22.50 0.95
C GLU A 364 12.49 -21.69 2.25
N ILE A 365 11.46 -20.90 2.59
CA ILE A 365 11.44 -20.06 3.80
C ILE A 365 11.23 -20.90 5.09
N GLY A 366 10.64 -22.09 4.96
CA GLY A 366 10.25 -22.95 6.09
C GLY A 366 11.39 -23.67 6.81
N LYS A 367 12.65 -23.56 6.35
CA LYS A 367 13.79 -24.22 6.98
C LYS A 367 14.57 -23.27 7.89
N VAL A 368 13.87 -22.74 8.90
CA VAL A 368 14.58 -22.37 10.12
C VAL A 368 14.83 -23.69 10.83
N ALA A 369 16.08 -24.17 10.75
CA ALA A 369 16.56 -25.23 11.61
C ALA A 369 16.21 -24.88 13.06
N GLY A 370 15.54 -25.81 13.74
CA GLY A 370 15.34 -25.74 15.19
C GLY A 370 16.68 -25.75 15.93
#